data_AF-A0A929FSF6-F1
#
_entry.id   AF-A0A929FSF6-F1
#
_cell.length_a   1.000
_cell.length_b   1.000
_cell.length_c   1.000
_cell.angle_alpha   90.00
_cell.angle_beta   90.00
_cell.angle_gamma   90.00
#
_symmetry.space_group_name_H-M   'P 1'
#
loop_
_entity.id
_entity.type
_entity.pdbx_description
1 polymer ?
#
loop_
_entity_poly.entity_id
_entity_poly.type
_entity_poly.pdbx_seq_one_letter_code
_entity_poly.pdbx_strand_id
1 'polypeptide(L)'
;MPSDVMKIPELFDPYVELFQILDGKGQLHSPNGQFLGRLSSKADYVNSILNPVGDYGNSFSPISIHNPQGDYGGEFGIYSPFNPNCLNPPLICFLDQPILVLTINPSLCTNGLKRVDPYLMLTIYEALSNTPFTGQSPPALPLARKAALAQLQAKIAQLNVTLFGLSNEE
;
A
#
# COMPACT_ATOMS: atom_id res chain seq x y z
N MET A 1 19.09 -24.18 6.02
CA MET A 1 19.45 -23.00 5.21
C MET A 1 19.00 -21.79 5.97
N PRO A 2 19.87 -20.82 6.33
CA PRO A 2 19.36 -19.55 6.81
C PRO A 2 18.54 -18.96 5.66
N SER A 3 17.25 -18.75 5.90
CA SER A 3 16.41 -17.98 4.99
C SER A 3 17.04 -16.60 4.90
N ASP A 4 17.58 -16.24 3.74
CA ASP A 4 17.93 -14.86 3.42
C ASP A 4 16.61 -14.08 3.40
N VAL A 5 16.17 -13.66 4.59
CA VAL A 5 15.02 -12.78 4.74
C VAL A 5 15.40 -11.51 4.01
N MET A 6 14.70 -11.21 2.92
CA MET A 6 14.89 -10.00 2.15
C MET A 6 14.86 -8.81 3.12
N LYS A 7 15.99 -8.14 3.27
CA LYS A 7 16.07 -6.90 4.06
C LYS A 7 15.66 -5.75 3.16
N ILE A 8 14.56 -5.09 3.52
CA ILE A 8 14.18 -3.83 2.90
C ILE A 8 15.27 -2.79 3.22
N PRO A 9 15.81 -2.06 2.23
CA PRO A 9 16.80 -1.01 2.50
C PRO A 9 16.25 0.07 3.43
N GLU A 10 17.08 0.59 4.35
CA GLU A 10 16.71 1.62 5.35
C GLU A 10 16.12 2.90 4.71
N LEU A 11 16.48 3.19 3.46
CA LEU A 11 15.88 4.29 2.69
C LEU A 11 14.33 4.22 2.61
N PHE A 12 13.77 3.00 2.69
CA PHE A 12 12.33 2.76 2.65
C PHE A 12 11.66 2.73 4.02
N ASP A 13 12.39 2.95 5.12
CA ASP A 13 11.84 2.95 6.48
C ASP A 13 10.59 3.82 6.64
N PRO A 14 10.49 5.03 6.05
CA PRO A 14 9.25 5.82 6.12
C PRO A 14 8.03 5.13 5.48
N TYR A 15 8.25 4.36 4.41
CA TYR A 15 7.20 3.55 3.79
C TYR A 15 6.87 2.34 4.67
N VAL A 16 7.88 1.67 5.23
CA VAL A 16 7.69 0.53 6.15
C VAL A 16 6.86 0.94 7.35
N GLU A 17 7.22 2.03 8.04
CA GLU A 17 6.47 2.56 9.18
C GLU A 17 5.02 2.91 8.80
N LEU A 18 4.82 3.55 7.64
CA LEU A 18 3.50 3.90 7.15
C LEU A 18 2.63 2.65 6.93
N PHE A 19 3.17 1.62 6.27
CA PHE A 19 2.41 0.40 5.98
C PHE A 19 2.22 -0.51 7.20
N GLN A 20 3.11 -0.44 8.20
CA GLN A 20 2.89 -1.03 9.52
C GLN A 20 1.72 -0.35 10.26
N ILE A 21 1.60 0.99 10.18
CA ILE A 21 0.45 1.70 10.77
C ILE A 21 -0.87 1.27 10.10
N LEU A 22 -0.83 1.13 8.76
CA LEU A 22 -1.97 0.72 7.93
C LEU A 22 -2.28 -0.77 7.99
N ASP A 23 -1.39 -1.60 8.52
CA ASP A 23 -1.56 -3.05 8.58
C ASP A 23 -2.85 -3.44 9.33
N GLY A 24 -3.71 -4.20 8.65
CA GLY A 24 -5.04 -4.59 9.12
C GLY A 24 -6.06 -3.45 9.18
N LYS A 25 -5.72 -2.21 8.81
CA LYS A 25 -6.60 -1.03 8.91
C LYS A 25 -6.84 -0.33 7.59
N GLY A 26 -5.84 -0.28 6.72
CA GLY A 26 -5.90 0.29 5.39
C GLY A 26 -6.72 -0.57 4.44
N GLN A 27 -7.33 0.07 3.45
CA GLN A 27 -8.19 -0.57 2.47
C GLN A 27 -7.86 -0.06 1.07
N LEU A 28 -7.99 -0.93 0.08
CA LEU A 28 -7.97 -0.55 -1.32
C LEU A 28 -9.40 -0.37 -1.82
N HIS A 29 -9.63 0.74 -2.51
CA HIS A 29 -10.88 1.02 -3.20
C HIS A 29 -10.56 1.53 -4.60
N SER A 30 -11.31 1.11 -5.60
CA SER A 30 -11.27 1.78 -6.89
C SER A 30 -11.88 3.19 -6.78
N PRO A 31 -11.69 4.07 -7.77
CA PRO A 31 -12.35 5.38 -7.79
C PRO A 31 -13.88 5.32 -7.85
N ASN A 32 -14.47 4.17 -8.24
CA ASN A 32 -15.92 3.98 -8.25
C ASN A 32 -16.48 3.40 -6.93
N GLY A 33 -15.61 3.19 -5.93
CA GLY A 33 -16.00 2.66 -4.62
C GLY A 33 -16.02 1.13 -4.53
N GLN A 34 -15.58 0.40 -5.55
CA GLN A 34 -15.36 -1.04 -5.44
C GLN A 34 -14.26 -1.30 -4.40
N PHE A 35 -14.59 -2.07 -3.36
CA PHE A 35 -13.61 -2.55 -2.39
C PHE A 35 -12.73 -3.62 -3.06
N LEU A 36 -11.40 -3.45 -2.94
CA LEU A 36 -10.39 -4.32 -3.56
C LEU A 36 -9.53 -5.05 -2.54
N GLY A 37 -9.88 -4.95 -1.25
CA GLY A 37 -9.22 -5.68 -0.18
C GLY A 37 -8.67 -4.80 0.92
N ARG A 38 -8.29 -5.45 2.02
CA ARG A 38 -7.66 -4.86 3.19
C ARG A 38 -6.16 -5.04 3.08
N LEU A 39 -5.43 -3.97 3.34
CA LEU A 39 -3.98 -4.02 3.49
C LEU A 39 -3.66 -4.78 4.78
N SER A 40 -3.13 -5.99 4.65
CA SER A 40 -2.91 -6.89 5.79
C SER A 40 -1.74 -7.83 5.51
N SER A 41 -0.74 -7.82 6.40
CA SER A 41 0.36 -8.79 6.43
C SER A 41 -0.13 -10.21 6.78
N LYS A 42 -1.29 -10.32 7.41
CA LYS A 42 -1.93 -11.59 7.75
C LYS A 42 -2.70 -12.14 6.55
N ALA A 43 -2.16 -13.18 5.93
CA ALA A 43 -2.74 -13.84 4.76
C ALA A 43 -3.99 -14.68 5.08
N ASP A 44 -4.20 -15.06 6.34
CA ASP A 44 -5.39 -15.80 6.80
C ASP A 44 -6.62 -14.91 6.99
N TYR A 45 -6.46 -13.59 6.99
CA TYR A 45 -7.58 -12.66 7.04
C TYR A 45 -8.39 -12.71 5.75
N VAL A 46 -9.71 -12.92 5.90
CA VAL A 46 -10.66 -13.13 4.79
C VAL A 46 -10.57 -12.03 3.73
N ASN A 47 -10.43 -10.77 4.16
CA ASN A 47 -10.38 -9.63 3.26
C ASN A 47 -8.95 -9.19 2.91
N SER A 48 -7.92 -9.94 3.30
CA SER A 48 -6.53 -9.56 3.04
C SER A 48 -6.20 -9.63 1.54
N ILE A 49 -5.50 -8.61 1.03
CA ILE A 49 -4.91 -8.65 -0.30
C ILE A 49 -3.81 -9.70 -0.44
N LEU A 50 -3.27 -10.20 0.68
CA LEU A 50 -2.29 -11.29 0.68
C LEU A 50 -2.92 -12.69 0.85
N ASN A 51 -4.24 -12.80 0.94
CA ASN A 51 -4.90 -14.09 1.07
C ASN A 51 -4.99 -14.80 -0.29
N PRO A 52 -4.19 -15.85 -0.56
CA PRO A 52 -4.12 -16.45 -1.90
C PRO A 52 -5.39 -17.21 -2.29
N VAL A 53 -6.25 -17.54 -1.32
CA VAL A 53 -7.54 -18.23 -1.55
C VAL A 53 -8.74 -17.33 -1.30
N GLY A 54 -8.53 -16.09 -0.88
CA GLY A 54 -9.58 -15.11 -0.62
C GLY A 54 -9.90 -14.27 -1.86
N ASP A 55 -11.07 -13.62 -1.84
CA ASP A 55 -11.58 -12.85 -2.99
C ASP A 55 -10.67 -11.67 -3.39
N TYR A 56 -9.83 -11.17 -2.50
CA TYR A 56 -9.04 -9.95 -2.72
C TYR A 56 -7.54 -10.19 -2.92
N GLY A 57 -7.06 -11.41 -2.62
CA GLY A 57 -5.65 -11.79 -2.80
C GLY A 57 -5.42 -12.89 -3.83
N ASN A 58 -6.47 -13.62 -4.21
CA ASN A 58 -6.39 -14.65 -5.23
C ASN A 58 -6.21 -14.06 -6.65
N SER A 59 -5.37 -14.68 -7.47
CA SER A 59 -5.11 -14.28 -8.87
C SER A 59 -6.25 -14.60 -9.84
N PHE A 60 -7.22 -15.42 -9.46
CA PHE A 60 -8.40 -15.71 -10.31
C PHE A 60 -9.59 -14.80 -10.03
N SER A 61 -9.57 -14.03 -8.95
CA SER A 61 -10.71 -13.20 -8.57
C SER A 61 -10.82 -11.95 -9.45
N PRO A 62 -12.01 -11.59 -9.95
CA PRO A 62 -12.21 -10.39 -10.77
C PRO A 62 -12.00 -9.08 -9.99
N ILE A 63 -12.03 -9.10 -8.66
CA ILE A 63 -11.88 -7.91 -7.79
C ILE A 63 -10.54 -7.87 -7.04
N SER A 64 -9.61 -8.75 -7.42
CA SER A 64 -8.26 -8.81 -6.84
C SER A 64 -7.28 -8.02 -7.69
N ILE A 65 -6.40 -7.26 -7.02
CA ILE A 65 -5.26 -6.61 -7.68
C ILE A 65 -4.22 -7.63 -8.18
N HIS A 66 -4.29 -8.89 -7.74
CA HIS A 66 -3.39 -9.96 -8.18
C HIS A 66 -3.87 -10.69 -9.43
N ASN A 67 -5.05 -10.32 -9.98
CA ASN A 67 -5.55 -10.95 -11.19
C ASN A 67 -4.94 -10.31 -12.45
N PRO A 68 -4.03 -11.00 -13.17
CA PRO A 68 -3.30 -10.42 -14.29
C PRO A 68 -4.17 -10.19 -15.54
N GLN A 69 -5.39 -10.73 -15.56
CA GLN A 69 -6.35 -10.57 -16.65
C GLN A 69 -7.54 -9.67 -16.24
N GLY A 70 -7.57 -9.20 -14.99
CA GLY A 70 -8.67 -8.41 -14.44
C GLY A 70 -8.48 -6.90 -14.57
N ASP A 71 -9.57 -6.15 -14.43
CA ASP A 71 -9.55 -4.68 -14.52
C ASP A 71 -8.69 -4.01 -13.44
N TYR A 72 -8.51 -4.68 -12.29
CA TYR A 72 -7.83 -4.15 -11.10
C TYR A 72 -6.40 -4.67 -10.92
N GLY A 73 -5.96 -5.66 -11.68
CA GLY A 73 -4.64 -6.28 -11.53
C GLY A 73 -3.86 -6.47 -12.84
N GLY A 74 -4.56 -6.47 -13.98
CA GLY A 74 -3.92 -6.70 -15.28
C GLY A 74 -3.09 -5.52 -15.75
N GLU A 75 -2.09 -5.79 -16.58
CA GLU A 75 -1.18 -4.77 -17.14
C GLU A 75 -1.91 -3.74 -18.03
N PHE A 76 -3.07 -4.12 -18.58
CA PHE A 76 -3.95 -3.25 -19.37
C PHE A 76 -5.26 -2.91 -18.65
N GLY A 77 -5.41 -3.31 -17.37
CA GLY A 77 -6.63 -3.08 -16.61
C GLY A 77 -6.91 -1.59 -16.44
N ILE A 78 -8.16 -1.18 -16.64
CA ILE A 78 -8.58 0.23 -16.61
C ILE A 78 -8.56 0.85 -15.20
N TYR A 79 -8.51 0.01 -14.17
CA TYR A 79 -8.38 0.37 -12.76
C TYR A 79 -7.14 -0.25 -12.12
N SER A 80 -6.20 -0.74 -12.93
CA SER A 80 -5.05 -1.48 -12.42
C SER A 80 -3.96 -0.52 -11.91
N PRO A 81 -3.41 -0.74 -10.72
CA PRO A 81 -2.26 0.03 -10.25
C PRO A 81 -0.98 -0.32 -11.04
N PHE A 82 -0.96 -1.45 -11.74
CA PHE A 82 0.16 -1.96 -12.53
C PHE A 82 0.12 -1.55 -14.01
N ASN A 83 -0.94 -0.85 -14.44
CA ASN A 83 -1.02 -0.32 -15.79
C ASN A 83 -0.37 1.08 -15.82
N PRO A 84 0.72 1.30 -16.59
CA PRO A 84 1.45 2.57 -16.64
C PRO A 84 0.66 3.71 -17.26
N ASN A 85 -0.45 3.39 -17.95
CA ASN A 85 -1.35 4.36 -18.57
C ASN A 85 -2.70 4.47 -17.83
N CYS A 86 -2.84 3.83 -16.66
CA CYS A 86 -4.07 3.87 -15.88
C CYS A 86 -4.39 5.30 -15.43
N LEU A 87 -5.61 5.77 -15.72
CA LEU A 87 -6.09 7.09 -15.31
C LEU A 87 -6.95 7.04 -14.04
N ASN A 88 -7.43 5.85 -13.67
CA ASN A 88 -8.35 5.66 -12.55
C ASN A 88 -7.83 4.56 -11.61
N PRO A 89 -6.58 4.63 -11.13
CA PRO A 89 -6.05 3.55 -10.31
C PRO A 89 -6.68 3.51 -8.92
N PRO A 90 -6.45 2.44 -8.14
CA PRO A 90 -6.97 2.30 -6.80
C PRO A 90 -6.42 3.36 -5.84
N LEU A 91 -7.25 3.70 -4.87
CA LEU A 91 -6.94 4.56 -3.74
C LEU A 91 -6.66 3.70 -2.51
N ILE A 92 -5.63 4.07 -1.76
CA ILE A 92 -5.46 3.56 -0.40
C ILE A 92 -6.27 4.47 0.52
N CYS A 93 -7.20 3.86 1.25
CA CYS A 93 -8.08 4.52 2.19
C CYS A 93 -7.73 4.13 3.63
N PHE A 94 -7.82 5.09 4.53
CA PHE A 94 -7.79 4.87 5.98
C PHE A 94 -8.99 5.58 6.61
N LEU A 95 -9.78 4.86 7.40
CA LEU A 95 -11.03 5.36 7.95
C LEU A 95 -11.94 5.96 6.85
N ASP A 96 -12.11 5.28 5.73
CA ASP A 96 -12.94 5.75 4.60
C ASP A 96 -12.49 7.09 3.99
N GLN A 97 -11.26 7.52 4.26
CA GLN A 97 -10.65 8.70 3.65
C GLN A 97 -9.53 8.26 2.70
N PRO A 98 -9.52 8.71 1.44
CA PRO A 98 -8.42 8.44 0.53
C PRO A 98 -7.19 9.22 1.00
N ILE A 99 -6.07 8.53 1.15
CA ILE A 99 -4.82 9.10 1.68
C ILE A 99 -3.65 8.98 0.69
N LEU A 100 -3.70 8.00 -0.22
CA LEU A 100 -2.67 7.75 -1.23
C LEU A 100 -3.32 7.22 -2.51
N VAL A 101 -2.63 7.37 -3.63
CA VAL A 101 -2.98 6.75 -4.91
C VAL A 101 -1.98 5.63 -5.19
N LEU A 102 -2.47 4.42 -5.44
CA LEU A 102 -1.64 3.26 -5.74
C LEU A 102 -1.45 3.14 -7.25
N THR A 103 -0.28 3.46 -7.78
CA THR A 103 -0.08 3.47 -9.24
C THR A 103 1.39 3.48 -9.64
N ILE A 104 1.71 2.81 -10.75
CA ILE A 104 3.00 2.98 -11.45
C ILE A 104 2.97 4.10 -12.49
N ASN A 105 1.82 4.74 -12.77
CA ASN A 105 1.73 5.81 -13.77
C ASN A 105 2.40 7.10 -13.24
N PRO A 106 3.58 7.50 -13.78
CA PRO A 106 4.33 8.65 -13.26
C PRO A 106 3.72 9.99 -13.67
N SER A 107 2.77 9.99 -14.61
CA SER A 107 2.15 11.18 -15.19
C SER A 107 0.74 11.44 -14.65
N LEU A 108 0.21 10.54 -13.82
CA LEU A 108 -1.13 10.68 -13.27
C LEU A 108 -1.23 11.92 -12.37
N CYS A 109 -2.23 12.76 -12.65
CA CYS A 109 -2.65 13.85 -11.76
C CYS A 109 -3.46 13.28 -10.59
N THR A 110 -2.98 13.46 -9.37
CA THR A 110 -3.54 12.82 -8.16
C THR A 110 -4.28 13.77 -7.23
N ASN A 111 -4.53 15.02 -7.67
CA ASN A 111 -5.18 16.06 -6.88
C ASN A 111 -4.55 16.27 -5.49
N GLY A 112 -3.23 16.17 -5.41
CA GLY A 112 -2.46 16.40 -4.18
C GLY A 112 -2.22 15.14 -3.32
N LEU A 113 -2.84 14.00 -3.64
CA LEU A 113 -2.52 12.74 -2.98
C LEU A 113 -1.14 12.23 -3.43
N LYS A 114 -0.37 11.64 -2.51
CA LYS A 114 0.91 11.03 -2.87
C LYS A 114 0.69 9.70 -3.59
N ARG A 115 1.56 9.44 -4.57
CA ARG A 115 1.61 8.15 -5.27
C ARG A 115 2.44 7.15 -4.48
N VAL A 116 2.01 5.90 -4.51
CA VAL A 116 2.76 4.76 -4.01
C VAL A 116 2.89 3.74 -5.13
N ASP A 117 4.11 3.23 -5.29
CA ASP A 117 4.38 2.11 -6.17
C ASP A 117 3.76 0.81 -5.59
N PRO A 118 2.90 0.11 -6.35
CA PRO A 118 2.25 -1.10 -5.86
C PRO A 118 3.20 -2.26 -5.59
N TYR A 119 4.32 -2.36 -6.31
CA TYR A 119 5.32 -3.39 -6.04
C TYR A 119 6.00 -3.13 -4.70
N LEU A 120 6.37 -1.87 -4.40
CA LEU A 120 6.93 -1.51 -3.09
C LEU A 120 5.95 -1.85 -1.95
N MET A 121 4.67 -1.50 -2.11
CA MET A 121 3.64 -1.82 -1.12
C MET A 121 3.52 -3.34 -0.89
N LEU A 122 3.47 -4.14 -1.96
CA LEU A 122 3.39 -5.60 -1.87
C LEU A 122 4.63 -6.19 -1.20
N THR A 123 5.83 -5.77 -1.61
CA THR A 123 7.10 -6.20 -1.01
C THR A 123 7.14 -5.91 0.49
N ILE A 124 6.64 -4.76 0.94
CA ILE A 124 6.56 -4.43 2.37
C ILE A 124 5.62 -5.40 3.08
N TYR A 125 4.42 -5.65 2.57
CA TYR A 125 3.47 -6.56 3.23
C TYR A 125 3.95 -8.02 3.24
N GLU A 126 4.62 -8.48 2.18
CA GLU A 126 5.28 -9.79 2.15
C GLU A 126 6.43 -9.88 3.16
N ALA A 127 7.22 -8.82 3.34
CA ALA A 127 8.24 -8.81 4.38
C ALA A 127 7.61 -8.88 5.77
N LEU A 128 6.58 -8.07 6.03
CA LEU A 128 5.86 -8.03 7.30
C LEU A 128 5.18 -9.38 7.63
N SER A 129 4.68 -10.11 6.63
CA SER A 129 4.07 -11.44 6.86
C SER A 129 5.08 -12.49 7.30
N ASN A 130 6.36 -12.31 6.93
CA ASN A 130 7.45 -13.24 7.22
C ASN A 130 8.28 -12.86 8.46
N THR A 131 8.09 -11.66 9.01
CA THR A 131 8.77 -11.26 10.25
C THR A 131 8.07 -11.85 11.48
N PRO A 132 8.76 -12.63 12.34
CA PRO A 132 8.22 -12.93 13.67
C PRO A 132 8.01 -11.60 14.41
N PHE A 133 6.86 -11.46 15.08
CA PHE A 133 6.49 -10.25 15.83
C PHE A 133 7.64 -9.82 16.76
N THR A 134 8.45 -8.85 16.32
CA THR A 134 9.38 -8.16 17.19
C THR A 134 8.50 -7.23 18.01
N GLY A 135 8.58 -7.26 19.34
CA GLY A 135 7.64 -6.57 20.25
C GLY A 135 7.55 -5.04 20.12
N GLN A 136 8.10 -4.44 19.07
CA GLN A 136 7.79 -3.08 18.65
C GLN A 136 6.39 -3.06 18.01
N SER A 137 5.40 -2.72 18.81
CA SER A 137 4.08 -2.37 18.28
C SER A 137 4.25 -1.20 17.30
N PRO A 138 3.61 -1.22 16.12
CA PRO A 138 3.53 -0.05 15.27
C PRO A 138 3.11 1.16 16.10
N PRO A 139 3.59 2.37 15.81
CA PRO A 139 3.22 3.55 16.58
C PRO A 139 1.70 3.63 16.71
N ALA A 140 1.22 3.58 17.96
CA ALA A 140 -0.21 3.55 18.24
C ALA A 140 -0.87 4.79 17.65
N LEU A 141 -1.95 4.59 16.89
CA LEU A 141 -2.78 5.70 16.45
C LEU A 141 -3.66 6.16 17.61
N PRO A 142 -3.86 7.48 17.79
CA PRO A 142 -4.81 8.03 18.74
C PRO A 142 -6.20 7.44 18.51
N LEU A 143 -6.94 7.24 19.60
CA LEU A 143 -8.33 6.79 19.52
C LEU A 143 -9.22 7.80 18.78
N ALA A 144 -8.91 9.09 18.90
CA ALA A 144 -9.62 10.16 18.21
C ALA A 144 -9.33 10.15 16.71
N ARG A 145 -10.36 9.93 15.89
CA ARG A 145 -10.29 9.87 14.42
C ARG A 145 -9.53 11.03 13.78
N LYS A 146 -9.79 12.27 14.20
CA LYS A 146 -9.09 13.47 13.68
C LYS A 146 -7.59 13.43 13.96
N ALA A 147 -7.20 13.02 15.16
CA ALA A 147 -5.79 12.93 15.55
C ALA A 147 -5.08 11.78 14.83
N ALA A 148 -5.76 10.64 14.65
CA ALA A 148 -5.24 9.52 13.86
C ALA A 148 -4.98 9.92 12.40
N LEU A 149 -5.92 10.62 11.75
CA LEU A 149 -5.76 11.13 10.39
C LEU A 149 -4.61 12.15 10.30
N ALA A 150 -4.50 13.07 11.28
CA ALA A 150 -3.42 14.06 11.30
C ALA A 150 -2.04 13.42 11.46
N GLN A 151 -1.89 12.43 12.35
CA GLN A 151 -0.64 11.68 12.52
C GLN A 151 -0.28 10.92 11.24
N LEU A 152 -1.26 10.30 10.58
CA LEU A 152 -1.04 9.58 9.33
C LEU A 152 -0.63 10.53 8.20
N GLN A 153 -1.26 11.71 8.09
CA GLN A 153 -0.86 12.74 7.14
C GLN A 153 0.57 13.23 7.40
N ALA A 154 0.98 13.37 8.65
CA ALA A 154 2.36 13.73 8.99
C ALA A 154 3.37 12.66 8.53
N LYS A 155 3.04 11.37 8.69
CA LYS A 155 3.86 10.26 8.15
C LYS A 155 3.91 10.28 6.62
N ILE A 156 2.78 10.51 5.96
CA ILE A 156 2.71 10.63 4.50
C ILE A 156 3.58 11.79 4.01
N ALA A 157 3.58 12.94 4.70
CA ALA A 157 4.41 14.09 4.32
C ALA A 157 5.91 13.75 4.26
N GLN A 158 6.39 12.87 5.16
CA GLN A 158 7.79 12.46 5.25
C GLN A 158 8.27 11.60 4.07
N LEU A 159 7.39 10.95 3.32
CA LEU A 159 7.76 10.07 2.19
C LEU A 159 8.61 10.74 1.09
N ASN A 160 8.60 12.08 1.00
CA ASN A 160 9.37 12.82 -0.03
C ASN A 160 10.69 13.38 0.51
N VAL A 161 10.91 13.36 1.83
CA VAL A 161 12.06 14.02 2.45
C VAL A 161 13.32 13.15 2.32
N THR A 162 13.16 11.84 2.25
CA THR A 162 14.29 10.89 2.28
C THR A 162 14.95 10.67 0.91
N LEU A 163 14.30 11.00 -0.21
CA LEU A 163 14.87 10.83 -1.56
C LEU A 163 15.69 12.04 -2.06
N PHE A 164 15.55 13.21 -1.42
CA PHE A 164 16.20 14.46 -1.84
C PHE A 164 17.40 14.87 -0.97
N GLY A 165 17.95 13.95 -0.17
CA GLY A 165 19.22 14.13 0.53
C GLY A 165 20.46 14.20 -0.38
N LEU A 166 20.27 14.22 -1.70
CA LEU A 166 21.26 14.66 -2.67
C LEU A 166 20.79 16.01 -3.25
N SER A 167 20.72 17.03 -2.38
CA SER A 167 20.72 18.40 -2.85
C SER A 167 22.08 18.68 -3.45
N ASN A 168 22.09 19.04 -4.73
CA ASN A 168 23.19 19.69 -5.40
C ASN A 168 23.81 20.73 -4.47
N GLU A 169 25.05 20.50 -4.05
CA GLU A 169 25.96 21.59 -3.70
C GLU A 169 26.81 21.88 -4.94
N GLU A 170 27.01 23.19 -5.17
CA GLU A 170 27.59 23.86 -6.34
C GLU A 170 28.92 23.29 -6.85
#